data_AF-A0A6B0SZF4-F1
#
_entry.id   AF-A0A6B0SZF4-F1
#
_cell.length_a   1.000
_cell.length_b   1.000
_cell.length_c   1.000
_cell.angle_alpha   90.00
_cell.angle_beta   90.00
_cell.angle_gamma   90.00
#
_symmetry.space_group_name_H-M   'P 1'
#
loop_
_entity.id
_entity.type
_entity.pdbx_description
1 polymer ?
#
loop_
_entity_poly.entity_id
_entity_poly.type
_entity_poly.pdbx_seq_one_letter_code
_entity_poly.pdbx_strand_id
1 'polypeptide(L)' 'MPKVNCPDCGRQIGMHELEAKTTAQSGGFSTRYRCPFCQTDMEDVTELMA' A
#
# COMPACT_ATOMS: atom_id res chain seq x y z
N MET A 1 15.02 1.30 -6.04
CA MET A 1 13.87 0.59 -5.42
C MET A 1 12.76 1.60 -5.23
N PRO A 2 11.56 1.37 -5.77
CA PRO A 2 10.46 2.31 -5.64
C PRO A 2 10.06 2.48 -4.17
N LYS A 3 9.77 3.72 -3.80
CA LYS A 3 9.30 4.10 -2.47
C LYS A 3 7.91 4.70 -2.61
N VAL A 4 7.08 4.44 -1.60
CA VAL A 4 5.71 4.92 -1.50
C VAL A 4 5.64 5.87 -0.31
N ASN A 5 5.06 7.04 -0.51
CA ASN A 5 4.75 7.94 0.59
C ASN A 5 3.41 7.57 1.20
N CYS A 6 3.39 7.26 2.49
CA CYS A 6 2.13 7.04 3.17
C CYS A 6 1.36 8.37 3.30
N PRO A 7 0.11 8.46 2.82
CA PRO A 7 -0.67 9.69 2.86
C PRO A 7 -1.08 10.10 4.28
N ASP A 8 -1.07 9.14 5.23
CA ASP A 8 -1.54 9.36 6.60
C ASP A 8 -0.41 9.80 7.53
N CYS A 9 0.72 9.09 7.54
CA CYS A 9 1.86 9.41 8.40
C CYS A 9 3.03 10.13 7.68
N GLY A 10 2.94 10.33 6.37
CA GLY A 10 3.95 11.03 5.58
C GLY A 10 5.30 10.31 5.46
N ARG A 11 5.39 9.04 5.87
CA ARG A 11 6.64 8.27 5.81
C ARG A 11 6.89 7.68 4.43
N GLN A 12 8.15 7.69 4.01
CA GLN A 12 8.63 6.90 2.88
C GLN A 12 8.78 5.44 3.30
N ILE A 13 8.12 4.55 2.56
CA ILE A 13 8.13 3.10 2.79
C ILE A 13 8.60 2.45 1.51
N GLY A 14 9.52 1.49 1.59
CA GLY A 14 9.88 0.68 0.43
C GLY A 14 8.68 -0.12 -0.03
N MET A 15 8.44 -0.20 -1.35
CA MET A 15 7.31 -0.99 -1.88
C MET A 15 7.33 -2.47 -1.41
N HIS A 16 8.52 -3.02 -1.19
CA HIS A 16 8.74 -4.38 -0.70
C HIS A 16 8.48 -4.55 0.81
N GLU A 17 8.38 -3.45 1.56
CA GLU A 17 8.07 -3.44 3.00
C GLU A 17 6.57 -3.34 3.26
N LEU A 18 5.77 -2.98 2.25
CA LEU A 18 4.32 -2.89 2.37
C LEU A 18 3.71 -4.28 2.45
N GLU A 19 2.82 -4.49 3.41
CA GLU A 19 2.05 -5.72 3.50
C GLU A 19 0.97 -5.71 2.41
N ALA A 20 1.12 -6.56 1.39
CA ALA A 20 0.11 -6.73 0.35
C ALA A 20 -0.98 -7.71 0.83
N LYS A 21 -2.21 -7.22 0.91
CA LYS A 21 -3.42 -8.00 1.21
C LYS A 21 -4.29 -8.10 -0.04
N THR A 22 -4.25 -9.26 -0.68
CA THR A 22 -5.14 -9.58 -1.79
C THR A 22 -6.39 -10.29 -1.27
N THR A 23 -7.56 -9.69 -1.51
CA THR A 23 -8.86 -10.25 -1.16
C THR A 23 -9.60 -10.64 -2.43
N ALA A 24 -10.06 -11.90 -2.49
CA ALA A 24 -10.99 -12.34 -3.52
C ALA A 24 -12.39 -11.77 -3.22
N GLN A 25 -12.97 -11.09 -4.19
CA GLN A 25 -14.31 -10.50 -4.14
C GLN A 25 -15.15 -11.08 -5.28
N SER A 26 -16.47 -10.98 -5.19
CA SER A 26 -17.42 -11.59 -6.14
C SER A 26 -17.25 -11.13 -7.61
N GLY A 27 -16.45 -10.11 -7.88
CA GLY A 27 -16.13 -9.60 -9.22
C GLY A 27 -14.63 -9.56 -9.56
N GLY A 28 -13.74 -10.14 -8.75
CA GLY A 28 -12.30 -10.14 -9.03
C GLY A 28 -11.42 -10.18 -7.79
N PHE A 29 -10.19 -9.70 -7.92
CA PHE A 29 -9.22 -9.60 -6.82
C PHE A 29 -8.96 -8.12 -6.55
N SER A 30 -9.06 -7.71 -5.28
CA SER A 30 -8.63 -6.39 -4.84
C SER A 30 -7.37 -6.57 -4.01
N THR A 31 -6.30 -5.87 -4.35
CA THR A 31 -5.05 -5.86 -3.58
C THR A 31 -4.93 -4.53 -2.86
N ARG A 32 -4.75 -4.58 -1.55
CA ARG A 32 -4.50 -3.42 -0.70
C ARG A 32 -3.12 -3.52 -0.09
N TYR A 33 -2.47 -2.39 0.10
CA TYR A 33 -1.16 -2.30 0.71
C TYR A 33 -1.26 -1.60 2.04
N ARG A 34 -0.76 -2.24 3.10
CA ARG A 34 -0.82 -1.65 4.44
C ARG A 34 0.51 -1.04 4.82
N CYS A 35 0.45 0.19 5.34
CA CYS A 35 1.59 0.85 5.95
C CYS A 35 1.98 0.10 7.23
N PRO A 36 3.24 -0.38 7.37
CA PRO A 36 3.65 -1.11 8.58
C PRO A 36 3.77 -0.21 9.83
N PHE A 37 3.80 1.11 9.66
CA PHE A 37 3.98 2.07 10.76
C PHE A 37 2.67 2.56 11.35
N CYS A 38 1.79 3.11 10.52
CA CYS A 38 0.50 3.68 10.96
C CYS A 38 -0.68 2.75 10.67
N GLN A 39 -0.43 1.59 10.03
CA GLN A 39 -1.45 0.58 9.74
C GLN A 39 -2.55 1.02 8.77
N THR A 40 -2.39 2.16 8.11
CA THR A 40 -3.28 2.65 7.04
C THR A 40 -3.21 1.74 5.82
N ASP A 41 -4.38 1.35 5.30
CA ASP A 41 -4.54 0.63 4.03
C ASP A 41 -4.53 1.62 2.85
N MET A 42 -3.81 1.27 1.80
CA MET A 42 -3.62 2.04 0.56
C MET A 42 -3.98 1.13 -0.62
N GLU A 43 -4.97 1.53 -1.42
CA GLU A 43 -5.43 0.72 -2.57
C GLU A 43 -4.56 0.95 -3.81
N ASP A 44 -4.15 2.19 -4.08
CA ASP A 44 -3.34 2.52 -5.27
C ASP A 44 -1.97 3.09 -4.88
N VAL A 45 -1.03 2.20 -4.56
CA VAL A 45 0.33 2.60 -4.21
C VAL A 45 1.10 3.13 -5.41
N THR A 46 0.68 2.79 -6.62
CA THR A 46 1.27 3.25 -7.88
C THR A 46 1.16 4.76 -8.04
N GLU A 47 0.02 5.33 -7.66
CA GLU A 47 -0.19 6.78 -7.64
C GLU A 47 0.60 7.48 -6.51
N LEU A 48 1.06 6.74 -5.51
CA LEU A 48 1.82 7.22 -4.36
C LEU A 48 3.35 7.00 -4.49
N MET A 49 3.80 6.47 -5.62
CA MET A 49 5.22 6.29 -5.94
C MET A 49 5.83 7.65 -6.32
N ALA A 50 6.91 8.02 -5.63
CA ALA A 50 7.70 9.23 -5.91
C ALA A 50 8.93 8.94 -6.79
#